data_AF-A0A4V2R4T0-F1
#
_entry.id   AF-A0A4V2R4T0-F1
#
_cell.length_a   1.000
_cell.length_b   1.000
_cell.length_c   1.000
_cell.angle_alpha   90.00
_cell.angle_beta   90.00
_cell.angle_gamma   90.00
#
_symmetry.space_group_name_H-M   'P 1'
#
loop_
_entity.id
_entity.type
_entity.pdbx_description
1 polymer ?
#
loop_
_entity_poly.entity_id
_entity_poly.type
_entity_poly.pdbx_seq_one_letter_code
_entity_poly.pdbx_strand_id
1 'polypeptide(L)'
;MQLLLKYRVVIRGSIEVVWFTGGIKILKHICPICGYEELTQAPYDTDGNESFEICDCCGFEFGFDDVHDGHTFETYRNKWISAGATWFYKQSEPEIWDLNQQLKNIEKIQPMYVPFYMRTKSTE
;
A
#
# COMPACT_ATOMS: atom_id res chain seq x y z
N MET A 1 6.03 16.16 -10.61
CA MET A 1 5.26 17.34 -11.04
C MET A 1 5.08 18.25 -9.83
N GLN A 2 5.80 19.38 -9.76
CA GLN A 2 5.67 20.34 -8.65
C GLN A 2 4.35 21.10 -8.82
N LEU A 3 3.39 20.89 -7.92
CA LEU A 3 2.19 21.71 -7.87
C LEU A 3 2.51 22.97 -7.05
N LEU A 4 2.70 24.11 -7.72
CA LEU A 4 2.87 25.40 -7.05
C LEU A 4 1.50 25.98 -6.72
N LEU A 5 1.04 25.80 -5.47
CA LEU A 5 -0.17 26.46 -5.00
C LEU A 5 0.16 27.91 -4.59
N LYS A 6 -0.44 28.87 -5.30
CA LYS A 6 -0.31 30.31 -4.99
C LYS A 6 -1.33 30.69 -3.91
N TYR A 7 -0.87 30.95 -2.70
CA TYR A 7 -1.70 31.57 -1.67
C TYR A 7 -1.14 32.95 -1.32
N ARG A 8 -2.02 33.94 -1.15
CA ARG A 8 -1.67 35.26 -0.62
C ARG A 8 -1.82 35.21 0.90
N VAL A 9 -0.72 35.26 1.63
CA VAL A 9 -0.74 35.44 3.10
C VAL A 9 -0.43 36.90 3.39
N VAL A 10 -1.27 37.56 4.19
CA VAL A 10 -1.05 38.95 4.63
C VAL A 10 -0.48 38.91 6.04
N ILE A 11 0.84 39.13 6.18
CA ILE A 11 1.47 39.33 7.48
C ILE A 11 1.93 40.79 7.54
N ARG A 12 1.34 41.57 8.45
CA ARG A 12 1.78 42.94 8.80
C ARG A 12 1.96 43.91 7.62
N GLY A 13 1.00 43.94 6.70
CA GLY A 13 0.90 45.02 5.70
C GLY A 13 1.89 44.95 4.53
N SER A 14 2.75 43.94 4.46
CA SER A 14 3.62 43.66 3.31
C SER A 14 3.14 42.39 2.61
N ILE A 15 2.91 42.47 1.30
CA ILE A 15 2.64 41.29 0.47
C ILE A 15 3.99 40.63 0.17
N GLU A 16 4.36 39.62 0.95
CA GLU A 16 5.48 38.75 0.60
C GLU A 16 4.97 37.54 -0.21
N VAL A 17 5.59 37.30 -1.37
CA VAL A 17 5.33 36.10 -2.17
C VAL A 17 6.16 34.97 -1.56
N VAL A 18 5.54 34.18 -0.68
CA VAL A 18 6.19 33.03 -0.05
C VAL A 18 6.04 31.81 -0.96
N TRP A 19 7.16 31.26 -1.43
CA TRP A 19 7.18 30.01 -2.16
C TRP A 19 7.13 28.85 -1.18
N PHE A 20 5.98 28.18 -1.06
CA PHE A 20 5.92 26.88 -0.40
C PHE A 20 6.36 25.81 -1.40
N THR A 21 7.59 25.31 -1.24
CA THR A 21 8.10 24.11 -1.94
C THR A 21 7.58 22.82 -1.31
N GLY A 22 6.37 22.85 -0.75
CA GLY A 22 5.75 21.70 -0.11
C GLY A 22 5.24 20.71 -1.16
N GLY A 23 6.06 19.73 -1.52
CA GLY A 23 5.62 18.58 -2.30
C GLY A 23 4.52 17.81 -1.55
N ILE A 24 3.50 17.35 -2.26
CA ILE A 24 2.51 16.42 -1.72
C ILE A 24 3.25 15.09 -1.46
N LYS A 25 3.47 14.74 -0.19
CA LYS A 25 3.99 13.43 0.19
C LYS A 25 2.87 12.40 0.02
N ILE A 26 2.95 11.57 -1.02
CA ILE A 26 2.07 10.41 -1.15
C ILE A 26 2.47 9.42 -0.05
N LEU A 27 1.50 9.01 0.76
CA LEU A 27 1.72 7.96 1.75
C LEU A 27 1.76 6.63 1.01
N LYS A 28 2.76 5.81 1.32
CA LYS A 28 2.95 4.49 0.74
C LYS A 28 2.73 3.41 1.78
N HIS A 29 2.23 2.27 1.33
CA HIS A 29 1.80 1.17 2.19
C HIS A 29 2.46 -0.14 1.78
N ILE A 30 2.62 -1.04 2.76
CA ILE A 30 3.29 -2.32 2.55
C ILE A 30 2.22 -3.37 2.23
N CYS A 31 2.41 -4.10 1.13
CA CYS A 31 1.58 -5.23 0.79
C CYS A 31 1.79 -6.36 1.83
N PRO A 32 0.74 -6.79 2.55
CA PRO A 32 0.86 -7.85 3.55
C PRO A 32 1.10 -9.23 2.93
N ILE A 33 0.94 -9.38 1.62
CA ILE A 33 1.19 -10.64 0.92
C ILE A 33 2.67 -10.78 0.61
N CYS A 34 3.31 -9.79 0.00
CA CYS A 34 4.67 -9.93 -0.53
C CYS A 34 5.70 -8.94 0.01
N GLY A 35 5.29 -7.94 0.81
CA GLY A 35 6.17 -6.92 1.37
C GLY A 35 6.55 -5.78 0.42
N TYR A 36 5.91 -5.67 -0.74
CA TYR A 36 6.05 -4.52 -1.65
C TYR A 36 5.62 -3.23 -0.94
N GLU A 37 6.46 -2.19 -0.94
CA GLU A 37 6.28 -1.00 -0.08
C GLU A 37 5.61 0.20 -0.75
N GLU A 38 5.19 0.04 -2.01
CA GLU A 38 4.77 1.16 -2.86
C GLU A 38 3.26 1.18 -3.17
N LEU A 39 2.45 0.42 -2.42
CA LEU A 39 0.99 0.51 -2.52
C LEU A 39 0.55 1.96 -2.25
N THR A 40 -0.36 2.45 -3.08
CA THR A 40 -0.86 3.83 -3.06
C THR A 40 -2.00 4.04 -2.07
N GLN A 41 -2.67 2.96 -1.67
CA GLN A 41 -3.71 2.92 -0.68
C GLN A 41 -3.35 1.90 0.41
N ALA A 42 -3.88 2.09 1.61
CA ALA A 42 -3.80 1.06 2.63
C ALA A 42 -4.65 -0.14 2.15
N PRO A 43 -4.15 -1.39 2.21
CA PRO A 43 -4.92 -2.59 1.89
C PRO A 43 -6.35 -2.57 2.45
N TYR A 44 -6.45 -2.16 3.72
CA TYR A 44 -7.68 -1.96 4.47
C TYR A 44 -7.60 -0.67 5.29
N ASP A 45 -8.69 0.10 5.32
CA ASP A 45 -8.80 1.29 6.16
C ASP A 45 -9.06 0.96 7.65
N THR A 46 -9.23 1.98 8.48
CA THR A 46 -9.51 1.80 9.92
C THR A 46 -10.84 1.11 10.18
N ASP A 47 -11.80 1.28 9.28
CA ASP A 47 -13.11 0.64 9.29
C ASP A 47 -13.09 -0.68 8.52
N GLY A 48 -11.90 -1.20 8.20
CA GLY A 48 -11.67 -2.51 7.57
C GLY A 48 -12.27 -2.64 6.17
N ASN A 49 -12.57 -1.53 5.51
CA ASN A 49 -13.01 -1.52 4.12
C ASN A 49 -11.79 -1.74 3.21
N GLU A 50 -11.98 -2.57 2.19
CA GLU A 50 -11.01 -2.89 1.17
C GLU A 50 -10.65 -1.69 0.27
N SER A 51 -9.41 -1.65 -0.18
CA SER A 51 -8.93 -0.64 -1.14
C SER A 51 -9.21 -0.98 -2.60
N PHE A 52 -9.47 -2.25 -2.94
CA PHE A 52 -9.48 -2.78 -4.30
C PHE A 52 -8.18 -2.50 -5.09
N GLU A 53 -7.10 -2.12 -4.41
CA GLU A 53 -5.81 -1.94 -5.06
C GLU A 53 -5.21 -3.31 -5.42
N ILE A 54 -4.68 -3.41 -6.63
CA ILE A 54 -3.94 -4.59 -7.09
C ILE A 54 -2.46 -4.35 -6.83
N CYS A 55 -1.82 -5.27 -6.11
CA CYS A 55 -0.39 -5.17 -5.86
C CYS A 55 0.42 -5.44 -7.15
N ASP A 56 1.16 -4.44 -7.64
CA ASP A 56 2.07 -4.56 -8.80
C ASP A 56 3.06 -5.74 -8.70
N CYS A 57 3.44 -6.13 -7.49
CA CYS A 57 4.35 -7.24 -7.26
C CYS A 57 3.65 -8.60 -7.30
N CYS A 58 2.73 -8.90 -6.38
CA CYS A 58 2.15 -10.24 -6.28
C CYS A 58 0.81 -10.42 -6.99
N GLY A 59 0.21 -9.34 -7.49
CA GLY A 59 -1.08 -9.35 -8.18
C GLY A 59 -2.29 -9.55 -7.28
N PHE A 60 -2.13 -9.50 -5.96
CA PHE A 60 -3.23 -9.62 -5.02
C PHE A 60 -4.13 -8.38 -5.08
N GLU A 61 -5.44 -8.58 -5.26
CA GLU A 61 -6.50 -7.56 -5.23
C GLU A 61 -7.26 -7.63 -3.90
N PHE A 62 -7.08 -6.60 -3.05
CA PHE A 62 -7.73 -6.56 -1.74
C PHE A 62 -9.24 -6.41 -1.86
N GLY A 63 -10.00 -7.27 -1.19
CA GLY A 63 -11.47 -7.32 -1.29
C GLY A 63 -11.99 -8.20 -2.41
N PHE A 64 -11.17 -8.60 -3.38
CA PHE A 64 -11.52 -9.62 -4.36
C PHE A 64 -10.89 -10.95 -3.98
N ASP A 65 -9.56 -11.05 -3.97
CA ASP A 65 -8.88 -12.33 -3.77
C ASP A 65 -9.18 -12.95 -2.39
N ASP A 66 -9.33 -12.15 -1.34
CA ASP A 66 -9.62 -12.63 0.01
C ASP A 66 -11.10 -12.70 0.38
N VAL A 67 -11.92 -11.75 -0.06
CA VAL A 67 -13.35 -11.73 0.28
C VAL A 67 -14.18 -12.52 -0.73
N HIS A 68 -13.98 -12.28 -2.03
CA HIS A 68 -14.72 -12.96 -3.09
C HIS A 68 -14.19 -14.39 -3.32
N ASP A 69 -12.88 -14.53 -3.53
CA ASP A 69 -12.23 -15.82 -3.82
C ASP A 69 -11.80 -16.59 -2.55
N GLY A 70 -11.83 -15.95 -1.38
CA GLY A 70 -11.63 -16.61 -0.09
C GLY A 70 -10.17 -16.96 0.23
N HIS A 71 -9.19 -16.39 -0.47
CA HIS A 71 -7.78 -16.57 -0.16
C HIS A 71 -7.39 -15.89 1.16
N THR A 72 -6.58 -16.56 1.98
CA THR A 72 -5.88 -15.85 3.06
C THR A 72 -4.58 -15.25 2.51
N PHE A 73 -4.08 -14.18 3.14
CA PHE A 73 -2.80 -13.58 2.75
C PHE A 73 -1.66 -14.60 2.73
N GLU A 74 -1.63 -15.53 3.70
CA GLU A 74 -0.61 -16.58 3.77
C GLU A 74 -0.74 -17.59 2.63
N THR A 75 -1.95 -18.07 2.34
CA THR A 75 -2.17 -19.04 1.26
C THR A 75 -1.83 -18.46 -0.10
N TYR A 76 -2.20 -17.20 -0.35
CA TYR A 76 -1.86 -16.52 -1.61
C TYR A 76 -0.36 -16.25 -1.72
N ARG A 77 0.29 -15.79 -0.64
CA ARG A 77 1.75 -15.61 -0.59
C ARG A 77 2.47 -16.90 -0.95
N ASN A 78 2.09 -18.02 -0.33
CA ASN A 78 2.73 -19.32 -0.57
C ASN A 78 2.51 -19.79 -2.02
N LYS A 79 1.32 -19.58 -2.58
CA LYS A 79 1.02 -19.86 -4.00
C LYS A 79 1.91 -19.03 -4.92
N TRP A 80 2.01 -17.73 -4.69
CA TRP A 80 2.84 -16.82 -5.48
C TRP A 80 4.33 -17.17 -5.41
N ILE A 81 4.87 -17.44 -4.20
CA ILE A 81 6.25 -17.88 -4.01
C ILE A 81 6.50 -19.21 -4.74
N SER A 82 5.59 -20.18 -4.61
CA SER A 82 5.71 -21.49 -5.26
C SER A 82 5.66 -21.40 -6.79
N ALA A 83 5.03 -20.35 -7.33
CA ALA A 83 5.01 -20.02 -8.75
C ALA A 83 6.24 -19.21 -9.21
N GLY A 84 7.27 -19.08 -8.37
CA GLY A 84 8.51 -18.36 -8.68
C GLY A 84 8.49 -16.87 -8.35
N ALA A 85 7.50 -16.42 -7.57
CA ALA A 85 7.37 -15.03 -7.11
C ALA A 85 7.41 -14.00 -8.27
N THR A 86 6.73 -14.34 -9.38
CA THR A 86 6.73 -13.51 -10.59
C THR A 86 5.99 -12.19 -10.34
N TRP A 87 6.56 -11.09 -10.82
CA TRP A 87 5.92 -9.77 -10.74
C TRP A 87 4.68 -9.71 -11.63
N PHE A 88 3.57 -9.25 -11.06
CA PHE A 88 2.31 -9.07 -11.79
C PHE A 88 2.42 -7.98 -12.85
N TYR A 89 2.94 -6.81 -12.46
CA TYR A 89 3.23 -5.72 -13.37
C TYR A 89 4.74 -5.57 -13.57
N LYS A 90 5.24 -6.17 -14.66
CA LYS A 90 6.68 -6.33 -14.93
C LYS A 90 7.44 -5.00 -14.99
N GLN A 91 6.78 -3.91 -15.36
CA GLN A 91 7.39 -2.58 -15.45
C GLN A 91 7.70 -1.97 -14.08
N SER A 92 7.06 -2.45 -13.01
CA SER A 92 7.32 -2.03 -11.63
C SER A 92 8.41 -2.87 -10.93
N GLU A 93 8.89 -3.95 -11.57
CA GLU A 93 9.97 -4.79 -11.04
C GLU A 93 11.31 -4.02 -11.03
N PRO A 94 12.00 -3.94 -9.88
CA PRO A 94 13.29 -3.29 -9.81
C PRO A 94 14.36 -4.15 -10.48
N GLU A 95 15.34 -3.50 -11.12
CA GLU A 95 16.45 -4.16 -11.81
C GLU A 95 17.25 -5.09 -10.88
N ILE A 96 17.39 -4.68 -9.62
CA ILE A 96 18.01 -5.49 -8.56
C ILE A 96 16.92 -5.78 -7.53
N TRP A 97 16.47 -7.03 -7.49
CA TRP A 97 15.41 -7.47 -6.60
C TRP A 97 15.82 -8.70 -5.77
N ASP A 98 15.54 -8.67 -4.47
CA ASP A 98 15.74 -9.78 -3.56
C ASP A 98 14.41 -10.09 -2.84
N LEU A 99 13.86 -11.28 -3.13
CA LEU A 99 12.60 -11.74 -2.57
C LEU A 99 12.62 -11.79 -1.04
N ASN A 100 13.71 -12.29 -0.44
CA ASN A 100 13.79 -12.45 1.01
C ASN A 100 13.86 -11.10 1.73
N GLN A 101 14.56 -10.12 1.14
CA GLN A 101 14.58 -8.75 1.65
C GLN A 101 13.19 -8.11 1.56
N GLN A 102 12.47 -8.30 0.46
CA GLN A 102 11.12 -7.77 0.32
C GLN A 102 10.16 -8.39 1.35
N LEU A 103 10.19 -9.71 1.53
CA LEU A 103 9.32 -10.39 2.49
C LEU A 103 9.51 -9.91 3.94
N LYS A 104 10.74 -9.52 4.33
CA LYS A 104 11.00 -8.93 5.65
C LYS A 104 10.26 -7.62 5.89
N ASN A 105 9.85 -6.90 4.86
CA ASN A 105 9.06 -5.67 5.03
C ASN A 105 7.71 -5.94 5.69
N ILE A 106 7.17 -7.15 5.61
CA ILE A 106 5.91 -7.54 6.24
C ILE A 106 5.99 -7.38 7.77
N GLU A 107 7.17 -7.60 8.36
CA GLU A 107 7.39 -7.44 9.81
C GLU A 107 7.24 -5.98 10.28
N LYS A 108 7.35 -5.00 9.36
CA LYS A 108 7.23 -3.57 9.66
C LYS A 108 5.79 -3.10 9.79
N ILE A 109 4.80 -3.93 9.43
CA ILE A 109 3.38 -3.56 9.45
C ILE A 109 2.88 -3.53 10.90
N GLN A 110 2.62 -2.33 11.45
CA GLN A 110 2.11 -2.13 12.80
C GLN A 110 1.12 -0.94 12.86
N PRO A 111 -0.16 -1.15 13.23
CA PRO A 111 -0.84 -2.45 13.39
C PRO A 111 -0.99 -3.18 12.05
N MET A 112 -1.21 -4.49 12.10
CA MET A 112 -1.52 -5.28 10.89
C MET A 112 -2.80 -4.78 10.24
N TYR A 113 -2.88 -4.83 8.91
CA TYR A 113 -4.14 -4.59 8.19
C TYR A 113 -5.16 -5.66 8.59
N VAL A 114 -6.34 -5.22 9.04
CA VAL A 114 -7.42 -6.11 9.48
C VAL A 114 -8.66 -5.86 8.64
N PRO A 115 -9.03 -6.79 7.74
CA PRO A 115 -10.25 -6.65 6.97
C PRO A 115 -11.50 -6.83 7.84
N PHE A 116 -12.61 -6.23 7.43
CA PHE A 116 -13.86 -6.22 8.19
C PHE A 116 -14.30 -7.61 8.65
N TYR A 117 -14.28 -8.60 7.75
CA TYR A 117 -14.72 -9.97 8.01
C TYR A 117 -13.86 -10.74 9.03
N MET A 118 -12.63 -10.28 9.32
CA MET A 118 -11.79 -10.86 10.37
C MET A 118 -12.12 -10.30 11.76
N ARG A 119 -12.74 -9.12 11.85
CA ARG A 119 -13.12 -8.52 13.14
C ARG A 119 -14.38 -9.13 13.75
N THR A 120 -15.27 -9.67 12.93
CA THR A 120 -16.51 -10.29 13.41
C THR A 120 -16.31 -11.71 13.94
N LYS A 121 -15.25 -12.41 13.50
CA LYS A 121 -14.90 -13.77 13.95
C LYS A 121 -14.27 -13.84 15.35
N SER A 122 -13.88 -12.72 15.95
CA SER A 122 -13.31 -12.67 17.31
C SER A 122 -14.37 -12.54 18.42
N THR A 123 -15.65 -12.50 18.08
CA THR A 123 -16.78 -12.33 19.00
C THR A 123 -17.74 -13.53 19.05
N GLU A 124 -17.42 -14.61 18.34
CA GLU A 124 -18.12 -15.91 18.42
C GLU A 124 -17.21 -16.95 19.10
#